data_AF-A0A6J1WNM8-F1
#
_entry.id   AF-A0A6J1WNM8-F1
#
_cell.length_a   1.000
_cell.length_b   1.000
_cell.length_c   1.000
_cell.angle_alpha   90.00
_cell.angle_beta   90.00
_cell.angle_gamma   90.00
#
_symmetry.space_group_name_H-M   'P 1'
#
loop_
_entity.id
_entity.type
_entity.pdbx_description
1 polymer ?
#
loop_
_entity_poly.entity_id
_entity_poly.type
_entity_poly.pdbx_seq_one_letter_code
_entity_poly.pdbx_strand_id
1 'polypeptide(L)'
;MSDTKEAHFTRSRSKSRGRSASGPSGASGPAAKRARMDSRVRSVSRPARDEQGVKDVAMQKKAKKLAHVAIAKKTKKMGLKGEADRFIGTKMPKHLFSGKRGVGKTERR
;
A
#
# COMPACT_ATOMS: atom_id res chain seq x y z
N MET A 1 -41.22 -37.17 29.16
CA MET A 1 -40.08 -36.23 29.24
C MET A 1 -40.46 -34.95 28.47
N SER A 2 -41.26 -34.08 29.06
CA SER A 2 -41.88 -32.91 28.38
C SER A 2 -41.32 -31.55 28.80
N ASP A 3 -40.34 -31.50 29.71
CA ASP A 3 -39.93 -30.26 30.39
C ASP A 3 -38.47 -29.85 30.14
N THR A 4 -38.00 -29.93 28.89
CA THR A 4 -36.64 -29.51 28.51
C THR A 4 -36.59 -28.25 27.61
N LYS A 5 -37.72 -27.55 27.48
CA LYS A 5 -37.86 -26.37 26.61
C LYS A 5 -37.02 -25.16 27.05
N GLU A 6 -36.65 -25.06 28.32
CA GLU A 6 -35.80 -23.97 28.85
C GLU A 6 -34.38 -24.41 29.23
N ALA A 7 -34.00 -25.65 28.92
CA ALA A 7 -32.71 -26.18 29.32
C ALA A 7 -31.54 -25.56 28.53
N HIS A 8 -30.45 -25.23 29.21
CA HIS A 8 -29.30 -24.54 28.62
C HIS A 8 -28.61 -25.31 27.47
N PHE A 9 -28.79 -26.62 27.37
CA PHE A 9 -28.20 -27.47 26.32
C PHE A 9 -29.02 -27.48 25.00
N THR A 10 -30.27 -27.00 24.98
CA THR A 10 -31.08 -26.87 23.75
C THR A 10 -30.90 -25.52 23.05
N ARG A 11 -30.28 -24.54 23.73
CA ARG A 11 -29.90 -23.24 23.14
C ARG A 11 -28.67 -23.39 22.25
N SER A 12 -28.86 -23.89 21.03
CA SER A 12 -27.84 -23.78 19.99
C SER A 12 -27.66 -22.31 19.61
N ARG A 13 -26.59 -21.70 20.12
CA ARG A 13 -26.16 -20.37 19.68
C ARG A 13 -25.64 -20.53 18.26
N SER A 14 -26.43 -20.12 17.26
CA SER A 14 -26.06 -20.12 15.85
C SER A 14 -24.80 -19.28 15.65
N LYS A 15 -23.64 -19.94 15.78
CA LYS A 15 -22.34 -19.38 15.48
C LYS A 15 -22.26 -19.38 13.96
N SER A 16 -22.74 -18.29 13.35
CA SER A 16 -22.60 -18.04 11.92
C SER A 16 -21.10 -17.98 11.60
N ARG A 17 -20.55 -19.14 11.25
CA ARG A 17 -19.26 -19.25 10.57
C ARG A 17 -19.40 -18.49 9.27
N GLY A 18 -18.59 -17.45 9.11
CA GLY A 18 -18.49 -16.65 7.90
C GLY A 18 -18.37 -17.56 6.68
N ARG A 19 -19.41 -17.54 5.86
CA ARG A 19 -19.33 -17.95 4.46
C ARG A 19 -19.28 -16.67 3.64
N SER A 20 -18.10 -16.37 3.14
CA SER A 20 -17.85 -15.37 2.11
C SER A 20 -18.64 -15.75 0.86
N ALA A 21 -19.86 -15.25 0.73
CA ALA A 21 -20.60 -15.27 -0.53
C ALA A 21 -20.34 -13.95 -1.23
N SER A 22 -19.43 -13.99 -2.20
CA SER A 22 -19.27 -12.97 -3.23
C SER A 22 -20.53 -12.92 -4.09
N GLY A 23 -21.21 -11.78 -4.12
CA GLY A 23 -22.30 -11.50 -5.06
C GLY A 23 -23.00 -10.17 -4.74
N PRO A 24 -23.10 -9.22 -5.69
CA PRO A 24 -23.63 -7.89 -5.41
C PRO A 24 -25.15 -7.86 -5.60
N SER A 25 -25.89 -7.61 -4.53
CA SER A 25 -27.31 -7.23 -4.65
C SER A 25 -27.71 -6.25 -3.55
N GLY A 26 -28.27 -5.12 -3.99
CA GLY A 26 -29.36 -4.40 -3.32
C GLY A 26 -29.17 -4.00 -1.85
N ALA A 27 -28.64 -2.79 -1.65
CA ALA A 27 -28.99 -1.79 -0.63
C ALA A 27 -29.44 -2.17 0.80
N SER A 28 -28.89 -1.39 1.75
CA SER A 28 -29.36 -1.10 3.12
C SER A 28 -28.74 -1.87 4.29
N GLY A 29 -27.52 -1.47 4.65
CA GLY A 29 -26.93 -1.67 5.97
C GLY A 29 -25.93 -0.54 6.24
N PRO A 30 -25.71 -0.08 7.49
CA PRO A 30 -24.92 1.12 7.73
C PRO A 30 -23.45 0.85 7.35
N ALA A 31 -23.08 1.27 6.15
CA ALA A 31 -21.73 1.27 5.61
C ALA A 31 -20.80 2.29 6.32
N ALA A 32 -21.21 2.80 7.50
CA ALA A 32 -20.43 3.76 8.28
C ALA A 32 -19.32 3.09 9.12
N LYS A 33 -19.41 1.79 9.44
CA LYS A 33 -18.43 1.14 10.34
C LYS A 33 -17.16 0.60 9.66
N ARG A 34 -16.97 0.88 8.37
CA ARG A 34 -15.73 0.58 7.63
C ARG A 34 -15.04 1.82 7.07
N ALA A 35 -15.43 3.01 7.52
CA ALA A 35 -14.56 4.19 7.45
C ALA A 35 -13.40 3.94 8.43
N ARG A 36 -12.40 3.22 7.94
CA ARG A 36 -11.17 2.92 8.66
C ARG A 36 -10.61 4.22 9.22
N MET A 37 -10.20 4.15 10.48
CA MET A 37 -9.42 5.12 11.22
C MET A 37 -8.06 5.37 10.55
N ASP A 38 -8.04 5.92 9.33
CA ASP A 38 -6.83 6.51 8.79
C ASP A 38 -6.73 7.94 9.33
N SER A 39 -5.89 8.07 10.34
CA SER A 39 -5.57 9.23 11.16
C SER A 39 -5.06 10.46 10.38
N ARG A 40 -5.83 11.00 9.44
CA ARG A 40 -5.60 12.33 8.86
C ARG A 40 -6.91 13.11 8.79
N VAL A 41 -7.31 13.56 9.97
CA VAL A 41 -8.10 14.77 10.19
C VAL A 41 -7.31 15.97 9.64
N ARG A 42 -7.09 16.05 8.32
CA ARG A 42 -6.81 17.33 7.70
C ARG A 42 -8.17 18.00 7.59
N SER A 43 -8.41 18.93 8.51
CA SER A 43 -9.55 19.83 8.51
C SER A 43 -9.96 20.16 7.07
N VAL A 44 -11.18 19.78 6.70
CA VAL A 44 -11.79 20.00 5.38
C VAL A 44 -11.77 21.49 4.96
N SER A 45 -11.41 22.39 5.88
CA SER A 45 -11.25 23.83 5.68
C SER A 45 -10.02 24.26 4.88
N ARG A 46 -8.98 23.43 4.71
CA ARG A 46 -7.74 23.85 4.03
C ARG A 46 -7.64 23.28 2.62
N PRO A 47 -7.29 24.10 1.59
CA PRO A 47 -7.07 23.61 0.23
C PRO A 47 -5.88 22.64 0.16
N ALA A 48 -5.74 21.90 -0.93
CA ALA A 48 -4.66 20.92 -1.09
C ALA A 48 -3.26 21.59 -1.04
N ARG A 49 -2.23 20.86 -0.59
CA ARG A 49 -0.88 21.45 -0.42
C ARG A 49 -0.25 21.91 -1.72
N ASP A 50 -0.58 21.28 -2.84
CA ASP A 50 -0.13 21.65 -4.18
C ASP A 50 -0.88 22.86 -4.77
N GLU A 51 -1.97 23.27 -4.13
CA GLU A 51 -2.78 24.46 -4.48
C GLU A 51 -2.47 25.65 -3.58
N GLN A 52 -2.05 25.39 -2.34
CA GLN A 52 -1.65 26.43 -1.40
C GLN A 52 -0.50 27.28 -1.97
N GLY A 53 -0.76 28.57 -2.18
CA GLY A 53 0.24 29.54 -2.65
C GLY A 53 0.27 29.76 -4.16
N VAL A 54 -0.54 29.04 -4.94
CA VAL A 54 -0.68 29.26 -6.39
C VAL A 54 -1.97 30.02 -6.66
N LYS A 55 -1.86 31.23 -7.23
CA LYS A 55 -3.01 32.11 -7.49
C LYS A 55 -3.90 31.60 -8.63
N ASP A 56 -3.28 31.24 -9.77
CA ASP A 56 -4.02 30.94 -11.00
C ASP A 56 -3.94 29.46 -11.39
N VAL A 57 -5.04 28.96 -11.97
CA VAL A 57 -5.13 27.60 -12.52
C VAL A 57 -4.11 27.38 -13.66
N ALA A 58 -3.85 28.39 -14.48
CA ALA A 58 -2.84 28.32 -15.54
C ALA A 58 -1.43 28.11 -14.96
N MET A 59 -1.10 28.82 -13.88
CA MET A 59 0.17 28.68 -13.18
C MET A 59 0.30 27.31 -12.51
N GLN A 60 -0.79 26.79 -11.94
CA GLN A 60 -0.83 25.45 -11.35
C GLN A 60 -0.53 24.37 -12.41
N LYS A 61 -1.15 24.46 -13.59
CA LYS A 61 -0.88 23.54 -14.71
C LYS A 61 0.57 23.62 -15.18
N LYS A 62 1.14 24.83 -15.24
CA LYS A 62 2.56 25.03 -15.59
C LYS A 62 3.49 24.41 -14.54
N ALA A 63 3.22 24.62 -13.25
CA ALA A 63 3.99 24.04 -12.15
C ALA A 63 3.96 22.51 -12.17
N LYS A 64 2.78 21.91 -12.38
CA LYS A 64 2.62 20.45 -12.53
C LYS A 64 3.46 19.90 -13.69
N LYS A 65 3.44 20.55 -14.85
CA LYS A 65 4.28 20.16 -16.01
C LYS A 65 5.77 20.24 -15.69
N LEU A 66 6.22 21.33 -15.06
CA LEU A 66 7.64 21.50 -14.67
C LEU A 66 8.08 20.42 -13.68
N ALA A 67 7.24 20.10 -12.68
CA ALA A 67 7.52 19.03 -11.73
C ALA A 67 7.66 17.66 -12.43
N HIS A 68 6.73 17.31 -13.32
CA HIS A 68 6.82 16.05 -14.09
C HIS A 68 8.10 15.96 -14.92
N VAL A 69 8.49 17.04 -15.59
CA VAL A 69 9.72 17.08 -16.38
C VAL A 69 10.95 16.96 -15.48
N ALA A 70 10.99 17.67 -14.35
CA ALA A 70 12.12 17.63 -13.41
C ALA A 70 12.31 16.24 -12.80
N ILE A 71 11.22 15.60 -12.36
CA ILE A 71 11.26 14.23 -11.82
C ILE A 71 11.69 13.26 -12.92
N ALA A 72 11.08 13.33 -14.10
CA ALA A 72 11.37 12.43 -15.21
C ALA A 72 12.84 12.49 -15.65
N LYS A 73 13.44 13.69 -15.71
CA LYS A 73 14.86 13.86 -16.06
C LYS A 73 15.80 13.09 -15.11
N LYS A 74 15.46 13.03 -13.82
CA LYS A 74 16.27 12.34 -12.81
C LYS A 74 15.99 10.85 -12.76
N THR A 75 14.73 10.44 -12.83
CA THR A 75 14.33 9.05 -12.57
C THR A 75 14.26 8.19 -13.82
N LYS A 76 13.66 8.68 -14.92
CA LYS A 76 13.38 7.85 -16.10
C LYS A 76 14.65 7.41 -16.83
N LYS A 77 15.66 8.27 -16.88
CA LYS A 77 16.93 7.94 -17.55
C LYS A 77 17.63 6.73 -16.91
N MET A 78 17.59 6.65 -15.58
CA MET A 78 18.27 5.62 -14.79
C MET A 78 17.34 4.49 -14.34
N GLY A 79 16.04 4.55 -14.68
CA GLY A 79 15.05 3.54 -14.27
C GLY A 79 14.75 3.52 -12.76
N LEU A 80 14.93 4.65 -12.07
CA LEU A 80 14.71 4.73 -10.62
C LEU A 80 13.22 4.64 -10.28
N LYS A 81 12.91 4.00 -9.14
CA LYS A 81 11.52 3.86 -8.66
C LYS A 81 10.89 5.22 -8.30
N GLY A 82 11.72 6.18 -7.90
CA GLY A 82 11.33 7.53 -7.51
C GLY A 82 12.54 8.36 -7.11
N GLU A 83 12.31 9.58 -6.66
CA GLU A 83 13.38 10.49 -6.23
C GLU A 83 14.14 10.02 -4.98
N ALA A 84 13.49 9.21 -4.14
CA ALA A 84 14.08 8.66 -2.93
C ALA A 84 14.99 7.44 -3.18
N ASP A 85 14.94 6.88 -4.40
CA ASP A 85 15.73 5.70 -4.76
C ASP A 85 17.19 6.08 -5.01
N ARG A 86 17.99 6.00 -3.95
CA ARG A 86 19.41 6.35 -3.92
C ARG A 86 20.29 5.14 -3.60
N PHE A 87 19.83 3.93 -3.93
CA PHE A 87 20.58 2.70 -3.68
C PHE A 87 21.86 2.65 -4.55
N ILE A 88 22.98 2.33 -3.92
CA ILE A 88 24.28 2.18 -4.59
C ILE A 88 24.64 0.69 -4.58
N GLY A 89 24.48 0.04 -5.73
CA GLY A 89 24.88 -1.35 -5.93
C GLY A 89 26.39 -1.47 -6.18
N THR A 90 27.00 -2.52 -5.62
CA THR A 90 28.39 -2.88 -5.92
C THR A 90 28.49 -3.57 -7.28
N LYS A 91 29.07 -2.89 -8.27
CA LYS A 91 29.23 -3.46 -9.63
C LYS A 91 30.19 -4.65 -9.67
N MET A 92 31.26 -4.60 -8.86
CA MET A 92 32.29 -5.63 -8.81
C MET A 92 32.44 -6.17 -7.38
N PRO A 93 31.57 -7.09 -6.94
CA PRO A 93 31.68 -7.67 -5.61
C PRO A 93 32.92 -8.58 -5.49
N LYS A 94 33.69 -8.42 -4.40
CA LYS A 94 34.96 -9.12 -4.17
C LYS A 94 34.86 -10.65 -4.32
N HIS A 95 33.83 -11.27 -3.77
CA HIS A 95 33.67 -12.74 -3.79
C HIS A 95 33.46 -13.32 -5.21
N LEU A 96 33.15 -12.48 -6.21
CA LEU A 96 33.08 -12.93 -7.60
C LEU A 96 34.41 -12.75 -8.35
N PHE A 97 35.21 -11.74 -7.97
CA PHE A 97 36.39 -11.29 -8.71
C PHE A 97 37.72 -11.53 -7.98
N SER A 98 37.70 -12.13 -6.80
CA SER A 98 38.88 -12.40 -5.98
C SER A 98 38.97 -13.89 -5.65
N GLY A 99 40.21 -14.39 -5.55
CA GLY A 99 40.48 -15.79 -5.27
C GLY A 99 40.50 -16.68 -6.52
N LYS A 100 41.03 -17.89 -6.35
CA LYS A 100 41.03 -18.96 -7.37
C LYS A 100 40.39 -20.20 -6.74
N ARG A 101 39.65 -20.96 -7.55
CA ARG A 101 39.08 -22.24 -7.09
C ARG A 101 40.18 -23.30 -7.04
N GLY A 102 40.35 -23.92 -5.88
CA GLY A 102 41.21 -25.09 -5.70
C GLY A 102 40.47 -26.40 -5.91
N VAL A 103 41.15 -27.52 -5.64
CA VAL A 103 40.54 -28.86 -5.61
C VAL A 103 39.83 -29.04 -4.26
N GLY A 104 38.57 -29.49 -4.26
CA GLY A 104 37.78 -29.73 -3.04
C GLY A 104 36.58 -28.80 -2.89
N LYS A 105 36.39 -28.23 -1.68
CA LYS A 105 35.23 -27.39 -1.36
C LYS A 105 35.21 -26.11 -2.20
N THR A 106 34.03 -25.75 -2.69
CA THR A 106 33.76 -24.53 -3.48
C THR A 106 32.85 -23.59 -2.68
N GLU A 107 32.94 -22.28 -2.94
CA GLU A 107 32.16 -21.25 -2.25
C GLU A 107 30.68 -21.21 -2.69
N ARG A 108 30.41 -21.63 -3.93
CA ARG A 108 29.08 -21.61 -4.56
C ARG A 108 28.82 -22.95 -5.27
N ARG A 109 27.54 -23.31 -5.32
CA ARG A 109 27.02 -24.57 -5.86
C ARG A 109 27.07 -24.61 -7.38
#